data_AF-A0A3C0M7R8-F1
#
_entry.id   AF-A0A3C0M7R8-F1
#
_cell.length_a   1.000
_cell.length_b   1.000
_cell.length_c   1.000
_cell.angle_alpha   90.00
_cell.angle_beta   90.00
_cell.angle_gamma   90.00
#
_symmetry.space_group_name_H-M   'P 1'
#
loop_
_entity.id
_entity.type
_entity.pdbx_description
1 polymer ?
#
loop_
_entity_poly.entity_id
_entity_poly.type
_entity_poly.pdbx_seq_one_letter_code
_entity_poly.pdbx_strand_id
1 'polypeptide(L)'
;MLSQWTYAAGQAARVAFFAGHHIAARRLGAPQKDSQGPAFKITKPRPSGRDFLSGMIDLFERDWSNIQAGLYASPPMASDPLDLLKRARAFMADVPSVDERRREHRHSDVLTEDRRQRYPRY
;
A
#
# COMPACT_ATOMS: atom_id res chain seq x y z
N MET A 1 23.96 8.80 13.20
CA MET A 1 23.82 7.33 13.08
C MET A 1 22.38 6.97 13.41
N LEU A 2 21.69 6.18 12.57
CA LEU A 2 20.37 5.66 12.90
C LEU A 2 20.54 4.63 14.03
N SER A 3 19.72 4.70 15.08
CA SER A 3 19.70 3.67 16.12
C SER A 3 18.64 2.62 15.81
N GLN A 4 18.82 1.40 16.31
CA GLN A 4 17.83 0.33 16.19
C GLN A 4 16.43 0.78 16.64
N TRP A 5 16.36 1.55 17.72
CA TRP A 5 15.11 2.11 18.22
C TRP A 5 14.45 3.10 17.26
N THR A 6 15.23 4.01 16.66
CA THR A 6 14.69 4.96 15.66
C THR A 6 14.23 4.25 14.39
N TYR A 7 14.94 3.21 13.96
CA TYR A 7 14.53 2.36 12.86
C TYR A 7 13.22 1.64 13.18
N ALA A 8 13.17 0.92 14.31
CA ALA A 8 12.00 0.17 14.74
C ALA A 8 10.76 1.08 14.89
N ALA A 9 10.92 2.25 15.51
CA ALA A 9 9.84 3.23 15.66
C ALA A 9 9.28 3.69 14.31
N GLY A 10 10.13 3.99 13.33
CA GLY A 10 9.65 4.43 12.03
C GLY A 10 9.08 3.31 11.16
N GLN A 11 9.58 2.07 11.26
CA GLN A 11 8.93 0.92 10.62
C GLN A 11 7.55 0.66 11.23
N ALA A 12 7.42 0.73 12.56
CA ALA A 12 6.14 0.61 13.24
C ALA A 12 5.15 1.71 12.80
N ALA A 13 5.61 2.96 12.71
CA ALA A 13 4.80 4.06 12.21
C ALA A 13 4.35 3.84 10.76
N ARG A 14 5.24 3.33 9.89
CA ARG A 14 4.93 2.98 8.50
C ARG A 14 3.85 1.90 8.41
N VAL A 15 3.99 0.83 9.18
CA VAL A 15 3.00 -0.25 9.24
C VAL A 15 1.64 0.29 9.71
N ALA A 16 1.63 1.06 10.81
CA ALA A 16 0.41 1.64 11.35
C ALA A 16 -0.29 2.56 10.33
N PHE A 17 0.47 3.41 9.64
CA PHE A 17 -0.03 4.30 8.61
C PHE A 17 -0.70 3.51 7.47
N PHE A 18 -0.01 2.56 6.84
CA PHE A 18 -0.56 1.82 5.70
C PHE A 18 -1.69 0.87 6.11
N ALA A 19 -1.65 0.27 7.30
CA ALA A 19 -2.75 -0.53 7.82
C ALA A 19 -4.00 0.33 8.04
N GLY A 20 -3.85 1.49 8.68
CA GLY A 20 -4.95 2.44 8.87
C GLY A 20 -5.49 2.97 7.55
N HIS A 21 -4.61 3.29 6.60
CA HIS A 21 -4.98 3.72 5.25
C HIS A 21 -5.78 2.65 4.52
N HIS A 22 -5.36 1.38 4.59
CA HIS A 22 -6.11 0.27 3.99
C HIS A 22 -7.49 0.06 4.63
N ILE A 23 -7.58 0.13 5.97
CA ILE A 23 -8.85 0.00 6.70
C ILE A 23 -9.80 1.14 6.30
N ALA A 24 -9.30 2.38 6.24
CA ALA A 24 -10.10 3.54 5.84
C ALA A 24 -10.58 3.42 4.38
N ALA A 25 -9.70 3.03 3.45
CA ALA A 25 -10.07 2.82 2.06
C ALA A 25 -11.17 1.75 1.91
N ARG A 26 -11.07 0.64 2.65
CA ARG A 26 -12.11 -0.41 2.67
C ARG A 26 -13.46 0.06 3.21
N ARG A 27 -13.47 1.05 4.11
CA ARG A 27 -14.71 1.64 4.64
C ARG A 27 -15.33 2.61 3.65
N LEU A 28 -14.52 3.38 2.93
CA LEU A 28 -14.98 4.35 1.93
C LEU A 28 -15.43 3.68 0.64
N GLY A 29 -14.66 2.69 0.16
CA GLY A 29 -15.00 1.87 -1.00
C GLY A 29 -15.92 0.71 -0.63
N ALA A 30 -16.94 0.97 0.20
CA ALA A 30 -17.88 -0.05 0.67
C ALA A 30 -18.34 -0.95 -0.49
N PRO A 31 -18.50 -2.27 -0.27
CA PRO A 31 -18.73 -3.22 -1.34
C PRO A 31 -20.02 -2.87 -2.06
N GLN A 32 -19.91 -2.31 -3.27
CA GLN A 32 -21.06 -2.26 -4.15
C GLN A 32 -21.38 -3.72 -4.50
N LYS A 33 -22.58 -4.16 -4.10
CA LYS A 33 -23.19 -5.45 -4.41
C LYS A 33 -23.48 -5.57 -5.92
N ASP A 34 -22.50 -5.31 -6.78
CA ASP A 34 -22.67 -5.42 -8.21
C ASP A 34 -21.62 -6.36 -8.75
N SER A 35 -22.03 -7.63 -8.86
CA SER A 35 -21.48 -8.52 -9.87
C SER A 35 -22.52 -9.62 -10.07
N GLN A 36 -23.13 -9.64 -11.24
CA GLN A 36 -23.90 -10.75 -11.80
C GLN A 36 -23.00 -12.01 -12.04
N GLY A 37 -21.95 -12.19 -11.24
CA GLY A 37 -20.92 -13.20 -11.38
C GLY A 37 -20.56 -13.82 -10.02
N PRO A 38 -19.87 -14.97 -10.00
CA PRO A 38 -19.57 -15.69 -8.78
C PRO A 38 -18.70 -14.85 -7.85
N ALA A 39 -19.11 -14.75 -6.58
CA ALA A 39 -18.31 -14.09 -5.55
C ALA A 39 -16.91 -14.70 -5.50
N PHE A 40 -15.87 -13.84 -5.49
CA PHE A 40 -14.50 -14.29 -5.31
C PHE A 40 -14.37 -15.06 -3.98
N LYS A 41 -13.97 -16.33 -4.06
CA LYS A 41 -13.74 -17.17 -2.89
C LYS A 41 -12.25 -17.38 -2.71
N ILE A 42 -11.74 -17.00 -1.54
CA ILE A 42 -10.38 -17.31 -1.14
C ILE A 42 -10.29 -18.82 -0.89
N THR A 43 -9.47 -19.52 -1.68
CA THR A 43 -9.33 -20.98 -1.63
C THR A 43 -8.19 -21.45 -0.72
N LYS A 44 -7.27 -20.56 -0.35
CA LYS A 44 -6.11 -20.88 0.49
C LYS A 44 -6.27 -20.29 1.89
N PRO A 45 -5.73 -20.95 2.93
CA PRO A 45 -5.70 -20.37 4.26
C PRO A 45 -4.92 -19.06 4.24
N ARG A 46 -5.47 -18.04 4.89
CA ARG A 46 -4.83 -16.73 5.06
C ARG A 46 -4.15 -16.70 6.45
N PRO A 47 -2.93 -16.16 6.56
CA PRO A 47 -2.32 -15.93 7.88
C PRO A 47 -3.22 -15.04 8.73
N SER A 48 -3.24 -15.28 10.03
CA SER A 48 -3.94 -14.40 10.96
C SER A 48 -3.25 -13.02 10.99
N GLY A 49 -3.95 -12.02 11.53
CA GLY A 49 -3.33 -10.70 11.74
C GLY A 49 -2.11 -10.79 12.66
N ARG A 50 -2.11 -11.72 13.61
CA ARG A 50 -0.98 -11.97 14.52
C ARG A 50 0.21 -12.58 13.78
N ASP A 51 -0.03 -13.59 12.94
CA ASP A 51 1.03 -14.23 12.16
C ASP A 51 1.70 -13.23 11.22
N PHE A 52 0.89 -12.36 10.60
CA PHE A 52 1.39 -11.27 9.76
C PHE A 52 2.25 -10.27 10.55
N LEU A 53 1.81 -9.85 11.73
CA LEU A 53 2.57 -8.93 12.59
C LEU A 53 3.87 -9.55 13.08
N SER A 54 3.85 -10.82 13.49
CA SER A 54 5.06 -11.56 13.89
C SER A 54 6.07 -11.63 12.74
N GLY A 55 5.62 -12.01 11.54
CA GLY A 55 6.50 -12.08 10.38
C GLY A 55 7.08 -10.72 9.98
N MET A 56 6.38 -9.61 10.22
CA MET A 56 6.95 -8.27 10.02
C MET A 56 8.02 -7.94 11.06
N ILE A 57 7.83 -8.32 12.32
CA ILE A 57 8.85 -8.11 13.36
C ILE A 57 10.13 -8.87 12.99
N ASP A 58 10.01 -10.17 12.67
CA ASP A 58 11.14 -11.00 12.27
C ASP A 58 11.85 -10.42 11.03
N LEU A 59 11.08 -9.90 10.07
CA LEU A 59 11.61 -9.23 8.89
C LEU A 59 12.42 -7.98 9.24
N PHE A 60 11.90 -7.12 10.13
CA PHE A 60 12.59 -5.87 10.50
C PHE A 60 13.84 -6.10 11.35
N GLU A 61 13.86 -7.15 12.18
CA GLU A 61 15.08 -7.56 12.90
C GLU A 61 16.17 -8.01 11.92
N ARG A 62 15.79 -8.84 10.93
CA ARG A 62 16.71 -9.26 9.87
C ARG A 62 17.17 -8.08 9.01
N ASP A 63 16.26 -7.17 8.67
CA ASP A 63 16.56 -5.96 7.90
C ASP A 63 17.59 -5.09 8.63
N TRP A 64 17.41 -4.91 9.94
CA TRP A 64 18.37 -4.20 10.78
C TRP A 64 19.75 -4.87 10.79
N SER A 65 19.80 -6.20 10.92
CA SER A 65 21.05 -6.97 10.85
C SER A 65 21.77 -6.76 9.52
N ASN A 66 21.04 -6.81 8.40
CA ASN A 66 21.59 -6.59 7.07
C ASN A 66 22.12 -5.17 6.88
N ILE A 67 21.42 -4.17 7.41
CA ILE A 67 21.86 -2.77 7.39
C ILE A 67 23.17 -2.60 8.17
N GLN A 68 23.27 -3.21 9.35
CA GLN A 68 24.51 -3.16 10.15
C GLN A 68 25.67 -3.92 9.50
N ALA A 69 25.38 -5.00 8.78
CA ALA A 69 26.36 -5.73 7.98
C ALA A 69 26.75 -5.00 6.68
N GLY A 70 26.13 -3.84 6.38
CA GLY A 70 26.42 -3.06 5.18
C GLY A 70 25.95 -3.71 3.88
N LEU A 71 25.02 -4.67 3.94
CA LEU A 71 24.47 -5.33 2.74
C LEU A 71 23.63 -4.36 1.90
N TYR A 72 23.02 -3.36 2.53
CA TYR A 72 22.36 -2.22 1.88
C TYR A 72 22.24 -1.04 2.84
N ALA A 73 22.02 0.15 2.27
CA ALA A 73 21.77 1.36 3.02
C ALA A 73 20.42 1.31 3.74
N SER A 74 20.34 1.96 4.90
CA SER A 74 19.08 2.13 5.61
C SER A 74 18.07 2.91 4.75
N PRO A 75 16.79 2.48 4.71
CA PRO A 75 15.78 3.20 3.95
C PRO A 75 15.56 4.62 4.51
N PRO A 76 15.23 5.60 3.66
CA PRO A 76 14.87 6.93 4.14
C PRO A 76 13.61 6.83 5.01
N MET A 77 13.71 7.36 6.23
CA MET A 77 12.68 7.20 7.26
C MET A 77 11.49 8.18 7.11
N ALA A 78 11.63 9.24 6.31
CA ALA A 78 10.59 10.26 6.16
C ALA A 78 10.45 10.76 4.72
N SER A 79 9.22 10.74 4.23
CA SER A 79 8.71 11.69 3.24
C SER A 79 8.15 12.92 3.99
N ASP A 80 8.07 14.08 3.32
CA ASP A 80 7.41 15.26 3.88
C ASP A 80 6.00 14.87 4.40
N PRO A 81 5.72 15.03 5.70
CA PRO A 81 4.44 14.61 6.28
C PRO A 81 3.25 15.36 5.65
N LEU A 82 3.44 16.60 5.20
CA LEU A 82 2.39 17.34 4.53
C LEU A 82 2.10 16.77 3.14
N ASP A 83 3.13 16.39 2.39
CA ASP A 83 2.97 15.73 1.10
C ASP A 83 2.30 14.35 1.25
N LEU A 84 2.70 13.58 2.27
CA LEU A 84 2.09 12.29 2.58
C LEU A 84 0.58 12.43 2.86
N LEU A 85 0.19 13.41 3.68
CA LEU A 85 -1.21 13.69 3.99
C LEU A 85 -2.00 14.17 2.78
N LYS A 86 -1.41 15.04 1.95
CA LYS A 86 -2.02 15.50 0.69
C LYS A 86 -2.31 14.32 -0.24
N ARG A 87 -1.34 13.43 -0.44
CA ARG A 87 -1.49 12.22 -1.26
C ARG A 87 -2.51 11.26 -0.67
N ALA A 88 -2.48 11.05 0.65
CA ALA A 88 -3.45 10.21 1.33
C ALA A 88 -4.88 10.73 1.16
N ARG A 89 -5.11 12.04 1.29
CA ARG A 89 -6.41 12.65 1.05
C ARG A 89 -6.86 12.51 -0.40
N ALA A 90 -5.96 12.78 -1.36
CA ALA A 90 -6.26 12.64 -2.78
C ALA A 90 -6.66 11.20 -3.15
N PHE A 91 -5.91 10.22 -2.63
CA PHE A 91 -6.23 8.80 -2.78
C PHE A 91 -7.62 8.48 -2.22
N MET A 92 -7.92 8.90 -0.98
CA MET A 92 -9.20 8.60 -0.34
C MET A 92 -10.40 9.23 -1.05
N ALA A 93 -10.23 10.41 -1.65
CA ALA A 93 -11.25 11.04 -2.47
C ALA A 93 -11.56 10.26 -3.75
N ASP A 94 -10.57 9.55 -4.29
CA ASP A 94 -10.69 8.77 -5.52
C ASP A 94 -11.19 7.33 -5.29
N VAL A 95 -11.04 6.79 -4.08
CA VAL A 95 -11.46 5.41 -3.72
C VAL A 95 -12.88 5.05 -4.21
N PRO A 96 -13.92 5.89 -4.02
CA PRO A 96 -15.27 5.54 -4.49
C PRO A 96 -15.41 5.42 -6.01
N SER A 97 -14.58 6.12 -6.78
CA SER A 97 -14.64 6.14 -8.25
C SER A 97 -13.84 5.02 -8.90
N VAL A 98 -12.97 4.32 -8.15
CA VAL A 98 -12.16 3.20 -8.68
C VAL A 98 -13.05 2.07 -9.20
N ASP A 99 -14.12 1.74 -8.48
CA ASP A 99 -15.01 0.63 -8.85
C ASP A 99 -15.86 0.94 -10.09
N GLU A 100 -16.31 2.19 -10.24
CA GLU A 100 -16.97 2.67 -11.46
C GLU A 100 -16.05 2.46 -12.67
N ARG A 101 -14.81 2.94 -12.58
CA ARG A 101 -13.82 2.77 -13.66
C ARG A 101 -13.51 1.31 -13.97
N ARG A 102 -13.46 0.45 -12.94
CA ARG A 102 -13.27 -0.99 -13.13
C ARG A 102 -14.42 -1.59 -13.94
N ARG A 103 -15.67 -1.24 -13.67
CA ARG A 103 -16.84 -1.74 -14.42
C ARG A 103 -16.87 -1.23 -15.85
N GLU A 104 -16.49 0.03 -16.07
CA GLU A 104 -16.43 0.63 -17.39
C GLU A 104 -15.21 0.16 -18.22
N HIS A 105 -14.38 -0.75 -17.69
CA HIS A 105 -13.12 -1.18 -18.29
C HIS A 105 -12.17 0.00 -18.60
N ARG A 106 -12.30 1.09 -17.83
CA ARG A 106 -11.48 2.30 -17.93
C ARG A 106 -10.25 2.17 -17.05
N HIS A 107 -9.35 1.29 -17.46
CA HIS A 107 -8.06 1.05 -16.79
C HIS A 107 -6.92 1.91 -17.35
N SER A 108 -7.12 2.61 -18.46
CA SER A 108 -6.06 3.30 -19.22
C SER A 108 -6.17 4.84 -19.15
N ASP A 109 -6.66 5.39 -18.05
CA ASP A 109 -6.90 6.83 -17.91
C ASP A 109 -5.65 7.69 -18.07
N VAL A 110 -4.47 7.10 -17.83
CA VAL A 110 -3.16 7.78 -17.96
C VAL A 110 -2.67 7.78 -19.41
N LEU A 111 -3.12 6.85 -20.25
CA LEU A 111 -2.67 6.66 -21.63
C LEU A 111 -3.54 7.48 -22.61
N THR A 112 -3.37 8.79 -22.56
CA THR A 112 -3.96 9.73 -23.51
C THR A 112 -3.34 9.59 -24.90
N GLU A 113 -3.99 10.11 -25.94
CA GLU A 113 -3.47 10.04 -27.32
C GLU A 113 -2.05 10.61 -27.44
N ASP A 114 -1.80 11.76 -26.79
CA ASP A 114 -0.47 12.37 -26.69
C ASP A 114 0.57 11.44 -26.03
N ARG A 115 0.16 10.71 -24.98
CA ARG A 115 1.05 9.82 -24.23
C ARG A 115 1.26 8.47 -24.89
N ARG A 116 0.37 8.03 -25.79
CA ARG A 116 0.55 6.78 -26.57
C ARG A 116 1.81 6.79 -27.42
N GLN A 117 2.26 7.97 -27.85
CA GLN A 117 3.50 8.10 -28.62
C GLN A 117 4.75 7.90 -27.75
N ARG A 118 4.64 8.07 -26.42
CA ARG A 118 5.77 8.08 -25.49
C ARG A 118 5.81 6.85 -24.57
N TYR A 119 4.66 6.27 -24.25
CA TYR A 119 4.56 5.18 -23.29
C TYR A 119 3.82 3.98 -23.90
N PRO A 120 4.33 2.75 -23.70
CA PRO A 120 3.65 1.55 -24.16
C PRO A 120 2.39 1.26 -23.34
N ARG A 121 1.49 0.45 -23.92
CA ARG A 121 0.27 -0.02 -23.27
C ARG A 121 0.62 -1.21 -22.37
N TYR A 122 0.52 -1.02 -21.06
CA TYR A 122 0.63 -2.07 -20.03
C TYR A 122 -0.75 -2.54 -19.56
#